data_AF-A0A7X9IW04-F1
#
_entry.id   AF-A0A7X9IW04-F1
#
_cell.length_a   1.000
_cell.length_b   1.000
_cell.length_c   1.000
_cell.angle_alpha   90.00
_cell.angle_beta   90.00
_cell.angle_gamma   90.00
#
_symmetry.space_group_name_H-M   'P 1'
#
loop_
_entity.id
_entity.type
_entity.pdbx_description
1 polymer ?
#
loop_
_entity_poly.entity_id
_entity_poly.type
_entity_poly.pdbx_seq_one_letter_code
_entity_poly.pdbx_strand_id
1 'polypeptide(L)'
;MDFGILDLLFPHRCPACDALSAGGPGFCPRCAAALVPVPAAACPVCGRPQGGDGPSLPCAECRAGPPPFDAARSAWLFGGPLAEALGRFKAGRVPEFPAIAAPSLAAAARRLLGPDTRG
;
A
#
# COMPACT_ATOMS: atom_id res chain seq x y z
N MET A 1 -7.64 -15.17 20.11
CA MET A 1 -6.98 -15.76 18.92
C MET A 1 -8.01 -16.73 18.41
N ASP A 2 -8.88 -16.25 17.54
CA ASP A 2 -10.14 -16.94 17.26
C ASP A 2 -10.00 -17.60 15.90
N PHE A 3 -9.46 -18.83 15.91
CA PHE A 3 -9.34 -19.67 14.73
C PHE A 3 -10.63 -20.50 14.63
N GLY A 4 -11.50 -20.16 13.69
CA GLY A 4 -12.78 -20.83 13.50
C GLY A 4 -12.65 -22.08 12.64
N ILE A 5 -13.63 -22.98 12.71
CA ILE A 5 -13.67 -24.18 11.85
C ILE A 5 -13.74 -23.83 10.35
N LEU A 6 -14.24 -22.63 10.02
CA LEU A 6 -14.27 -22.10 8.65
C LEU A 6 -12.87 -21.75 8.13
N ASP A 7 -11.94 -21.32 8.99
CA ASP A 7 -10.56 -21.00 8.59
C ASP A 7 -9.76 -22.26 8.22
N LEU A 8 -10.22 -23.44 8.68
CA LEU A 8 -9.67 -24.74 8.26
C LEU A 8 -10.18 -25.17 6.88
N LEU A 9 -11.43 -24.84 6.55
CA LEU A 9 -12.05 -25.16 5.27
C LEU A 9 -11.67 -24.15 4.17
N PHE A 10 -11.49 -22.88 4.56
CA PHE A 10 -11.16 -21.77 3.67
C PHE A 10 -9.94 -20.99 4.18
N PRO A 11 -8.76 -21.63 4.21
CA PRO A 11 -7.58 -21.01 4.77
C PRO A 11 -7.14 -19.81 3.92
N HIS A 12 -6.83 -18.71 4.59
CA HIS A 12 -6.34 -17.50 3.93
C HIS A 12 -5.04 -17.78 3.17
N ARG A 13 -4.96 -17.26 1.94
CA ARG A 13 -3.76 -17.34 1.10
C ARG A 13 -3.12 -15.98 0.98
N CYS A 14 -1.79 -15.97 0.99
CA CYS A 14 -1.03 -14.75 0.75
C CYS A 14 -1.32 -14.24 -0.67
N PRO A 15 -1.73 -12.98 -0.85
CA PRO A 15 -2.08 -12.45 -2.16
C PRO A 15 -0.89 -12.38 -3.13
N ALA A 16 0.35 -12.43 -2.63
CA ALA A 16 1.56 -12.48 -3.43
C ALA A 16 1.99 -13.91 -3.79
N CYS A 17 2.35 -14.71 -2.78
CA CYS A 17 2.99 -16.02 -3.00
C CYS A 17 2.06 -17.23 -2.89
N ASP A 18 0.76 -17.03 -2.66
CA ASP A 18 -0.26 -18.08 -2.51
C ASP A 18 -0.11 -19.03 -1.31
N ALA A 19 0.92 -18.83 -0.48
CA ALA A 19 1.13 -19.65 0.70
C ALA A 19 -0.03 -19.49 1.70
N LEU A 20 -0.39 -20.59 2.36
CA LEU A 20 -1.37 -20.60 3.43
C LEU A 20 -0.87 -19.73 4.60
N SER A 21 -1.76 -18.90 5.14
CA SER A 21 -1.50 -17.99 6.25
C SER A 21 -2.45 -18.30 7.39
N ALA A 22 -1.89 -18.62 8.56
CA ALA A 22 -2.63 -18.87 9.80
C ALA A 22 -2.97 -17.57 10.58
N GLY A 23 -2.61 -16.40 10.05
CA GLY A 23 -2.70 -15.11 10.75
C GLY A 23 -3.92 -14.27 10.38
N GLY A 24 -4.93 -14.84 9.72
CA GLY A 24 -6.02 -14.07 9.11
C GLY A 24 -5.70 -13.56 7.70
N PRO A 25 -6.58 -12.74 7.10
CA PRO A 25 -6.43 -12.26 5.74
C PRO A 25 -5.25 -11.28 5.64
N GLY A 26 -4.34 -11.52 4.70
CA GLY A 26 -3.17 -10.65 4.53
C GLY A 26 -1.99 -11.30 3.83
N PHE A 27 -0.88 -10.56 3.77
CA PHE A 27 0.41 -11.12 3.38
C PHE A 27 0.92 -12.08 4.46
N CYS A 28 1.48 -13.22 4.06
CA CYS A 28 2.18 -14.09 5.00
C CYS A 28 3.40 -13.36 5.60
N PRO A 29 3.93 -13.78 6.77
CA PRO A 29 5.00 -13.07 7.47
C PRO A 29 6.22 -12.76 6.60
N ARG A 30 6.61 -13.69 5.72
CA ARG A 30 7.72 -13.49 4.76
C ARG A 30 7.45 -12.37 3.78
N CYS A 31 6.26 -12.35 3.17
CA CYS A 31 5.90 -11.32 2.20
C CYS A 31 5.63 -9.98 2.88
N ALA A 32 5.03 -9.98 4.08
CA ALA A 32 4.83 -8.78 4.87
C ALA A 32 6.16 -8.10 5.22
N ALA A 33 7.17 -8.87 5.63
CA ALA A 33 8.51 -8.36 5.94
C ALA A 33 9.26 -7.79 4.73
N ALA A 34 8.89 -8.22 3.52
CA ALA A 34 9.48 -7.75 2.27
C ALA A 34 8.69 -6.59 1.61
N LEU A 35 7.56 -6.17 2.19
CA LEU A 35 6.89 -4.94 1.77
C LEU A 35 7.71 -3.74 2.23
N VAL A 36 7.93 -2.78 1.32
CA VAL A 36 8.69 -1.57 1.62
C VAL A 36 7.70 -0.41 1.80
N PRO A 37 7.52 0.11 3.02
CA PRO A 37 6.66 1.27 3.24
C PRO A 37 7.15 2.50 2.48
N VAL A 38 6.24 3.36 2.04
CA VAL A 38 6.63 4.67 1.50
C VAL A 38 7.21 5.52 2.63
N PRO A 39 8.39 6.14 2.44
CA PRO A 39 8.99 7.00 3.46
C PRO A 39 8.10 8.21 3.77
N ALA A 40 8.28 8.79 4.95
CA ALA A 40 7.53 9.99 5.34
C ALA A 40 7.85 11.17 4.42
N ALA A 41 9.10 11.30 3.96
CA ALA A 41 9.52 12.26 2.97
C ALA A 41 9.07 11.81 1.57
N ALA A 42 7.93 12.32 1.13
CA ALA A 42 7.39 12.08 -0.20
C ALA A 42 6.84 13.38 -0.80
N CYS A 43 6.83 13.50 -2.12
CA CYS A 43 6.28 14.66 -2.81
C CYS A 43 4.82 14.88 -2.36
N PRO A 44 4.44 16.08 -1.89
CA PRO A 44 3.10 16.33 -1.37
C PRO A 44 2.03 16.15 -2.44
N VAL A 45 2.39 16.38 -3.71
CA VAL A 45 1.52 16.23 -4.88
C VAL A 45 1.49 14.78 -5.35
N CYS A 46 2.54 14.29 -6.01
CA CYS A 46 2.51 12.95 -6.63
C CYS A 46 2.83 11.77 -5.70
N GLY A 47 3.25 12.02 -4.45
CA GLY A 47 3.61 10.96 -3.50
C GLY A 47 4.94 10.24 -3.80
N ARG A 48 5.74 10.73 -4.75
CA ARG A 48 7.07 10.14 -5.05
C ARG A 48 8.00 10.25 -3.83
N PRO A 49 8.66 9.16 -3.40
CA PRO A 49 9.65 9.20 -2.35
C PRO A 49 10.74 10.24 -2.63
N GLN A 50 11.14 10.99 -1.61
CA GLN A 50 12.20 11.97 -1.69
C GLN A 50 13.29 11.62 -0.68
N GLY A 51 14.54 11.97 -1.01
CA GLY A 51 15.66 11.84 -0.08
C GLY A 51 15.73 13.04 0.87
N GLY A 52 16.16 12.78 2.10
CA GLY A 52 16.46 13.80 3.11
C GLY A 52 15.40 13.96 4.20
N ASP A 53 15.81 14.64 5.26
CA ASP A 53 15.01 14.83 6.49
C ASP A 53 14.21 16.16 6.47
N GLY A 54 14.21 16.84 5.32
CA GLY A 54 13.57 18.14 5.13
C GLY A 54 12.05 18.07 4.92
N PRO A 55 11.38 19.24 4.86
CA PRO A 55 9.96 19.30 4.59
C PRO A 55 9.61 18.69 3.23
N SER A 56 8.43 18.07 3.14
CA SER A 56 7.92 17.48 1.90
C SER A 56 7.58 18.58 0.89
N LEU A 57 8.53 18.91 0.01
CA LEU A 57 8.35 19.89 -1.06
C LEU A 57 7.91 19.22 -2.37
N PRO A 58 7.19 19.92 -3.27
CA PRO A 58 6.90 19.41 -4.61
C PRO A 58 8.19 19.04 -5.36
N CYS A 59 8.22 17.84 -5.94
CA CYS A 59 9.36 17.38 -6.75
C CYS A 59 9.49 18.19 -8.04
N ALA A 60 10.65 18.08 -8.72
CA ALA A 60 10.94 18.84 -9.93
C ALA A 60 9.87 18.66 -11.02
N GLU A 61 9.39 17.43 -11.21
CA GLU A 61 8.35 17.13 -12.22
C GLU A 61 7.01 17.77 -11.88
N CYS A 62 6.59 17.73 -10.61
CA CYS A 62 5.34 18.38 -10.19
C CYS A 62 5.43 19.91 -10.27
N ARG A 63 6.62 20.50 -10.10
CA ARG A 63 6.83 21.95 -10.31
C ARG A 63 6.82 22.34 -11.78
N ALA A 64 7.40 21.51 -12.64
CA ALA A 64 7.49 21.76 -14.08
C ALA A 64 6.13 21.57 -14.78
N GLY A 65 5.36 20.57 -14.37
CA GLY A 65 4.05 20.24 -14.91
C GLY A 65 3.19 19.55 -13.86
N PRO A 66 2.35 20.29 -13.12
CA PRO A 66 1.46 19.71 -12.13
C PRO A 66 0.53 18.65 -12.76
N PRO A 67 0.37 17.48 -12.13
CA PRO A 67 -0.56 16.47 -12.60
C PRO A 67 -2.03 16.91 -12.40
N PRO A 68 -3.01 16.26 -13.06
CA PRO A 68 -4.43 16.62 -12.97
C PRO A 68 -5.11 16.13 -11.67
N PHE A 69 -4.39 16.16 -10.54
CA PHE A 69 -4.90 15.79 -9.22
C PHE A 69 -4.21 16.62 -8.14
N ASP A 70 -4.90 16.84 -7.02
CA ASP A 70 -4.36 17.66 -5.92
C ASP A 70 -3.26 16.93 -5.15
N ALA A 71 -3.49 15.65 -4.82
CA ALA A 71 -2.51 14.83 -4.13
C ALA A 71 -2.74 13.32 -4.33
N ALA A 72 -1.65 12.55 -4.27
CA ALA A 72 -1.65 11.10 -4.32
C ALA A 72 -0.80 10.50 -3.18
N ARG A 73 -1.24 9.38 -2.60
CA ARG A 73 -0.47 8.60 -1.61
C ARG A 73 -0.57 7.11 -1.86
N SER A 74 0.45 6.42 -1.37
CA SER A 74 0.59 4.98 -1.37
C SER A 74 1.08 4.51 0.00
N ALA A 75 0.75 3.29 0.37
CA ALA A 75 1.21 2.68 1.61
C ALA A 75 2.62 2.08 1.47
N TRP A 76 2.94 1.58 0.28
CA TRP A 76 4.18 0.86 -0.02
C TRP A 76 4.76 1.26 -1.38
N LEU A 77 6.07 1.07 -1.53
CA LEU A 77 6.76 1.18 -2.80
C LEU A 77 6.41 -0.01 -3.69
N PHE A 78 6.34 0.25 -4.99
CA PHE A 78 6.10 -0.80 -5.98
C PHE A 78 7.31 -1.73 -6.10
N GLY A 79 7.08 -3.04 -5.99
CA GLY A 79 8.11 -4.07 -6.10
C GLY A 79 7.77 -5.31 -5.27
N GLY A 80 8.62 -6.34 -5.37
CA GLY A 80 8.57 -7.53 -4.53
C GLY A 80 7.15 -8.13 -4.38
N PRO A 81 6.73 -8.47 -3.16
CA PRO A 81 5.39 -9.04 -2.92
C PRO A 81 4.22 -8.14 -3.36
N LEU A 82 4.39 -6.81 -3.33
CA LEU A 82 3.33 -5.90 -3.76
C LEU A 82 3.09 -5.99 -5.27
N ALA A 83 4.16 -6.08 -6.06
CA ALA A 83 4.06 -6.22 -7.51
C ALA A 83 3.38 -7.54 -7.89
N GLU A 84 3.72 -8.64 -7.21
CA GLU A 84 3.08 -9.95 -7.39
C GLU A 84 1.58 -9.90 -7.04
N ALA A 85 1.23 -9.34 -5.88
CA ALA A 85 -0.15 -9.21 -5.45
C ALA A 85 -0.98 -8.34 -6.43
N LEU A 86 -0.44 -7.21 -6.87
CA LEU A 86 -1.08 -6.35 -7.86
C LEU A 86 -1.23 -7.04 -9.22
N GLY A 87 -0.23 -7.81 -9.65
CA GLY A 87 -0.29 -8.58 -10.90
C GLY A 87 -1.39 -9.63 -10.85
N ARG A 88 -1.47 -10.39 -9.76
CA ARG A 88 -2.52 -11.39 -9.55
C ARG A 88 -3.91 -10.75 -9.43
N PHE A 89 -4.01 -9.60 -8.77
CA PHE A 89 -5.26 -8.84 -8.69
C PHE A 89 -5.74 -8.38 -10.07
N LYS A 90 -4.86 -7.76 -10.86
CA LYS A 90 -5.15 -7.34 -12.24
C LYS A 90 -5.56 -8.51 -13.14
N ALA A 91 -5.03 -9.70 -12.88
CA ALA A 91 -5.40 -10.94 -13.57
C ALA A 91 -6.66 -11.62 -12.98
N GLY A 92 -7.34 -11.02 -12.01
CA GLY A 92 -8.57 -11.56 -11.40
C GLY A 92 -8.37 -12.75 -10.46
N ARG A 93 -7.13 -13.05 -10.05
CA ARG A 93 -6.81 -14.24 -9.23
C ARG A 93 -6.92 -14.03 -7.72
N VAL A 94 -6.89 -12.78 -7.27
CA VAL A 94 -6.98 -12.38 -5.85
C VAL A 94 -7.91 -11.16 -5.71
N PRO A 95 -9.20 -11.28 -6.03
CA PRO A 95 -10.15 -10.16 -6.01
C PRO A 95 -10.31 -9.50 -4.62
N GLU A 96 -9.94 -10.20 -3.56
CA GLU A 96 -9.95 -9.73 -2.17
C GLU A 96 -8.78 -8.81 -1.80
N PHE A 97 -7.75 -8.70 -2.67
CA PHE A 97 -6.57 -7.88 -2.40
C PHE A 97 -6.87 -6.42 -2.01
N PRO A 98 -7.86 -5.71 -2.61
CA PRO A 98 -8.23 -4.37 -2.18
C PRO A 98 -8.68 -4.30 -0.72
N ALA A 99 -9.44 -5.28 -0.24
CA ALA A 99 -9.87 -5.33 1.15
C ALA A 99 -8.67 -5.54 2.10
N ILE A 100 -7.70 -6.35 1.69
CA ILE A 100 -6.43 -6.56 2.42
C ILE A 100 -5.60 -5.27 2.47
N ALA A 101 -5.53 -4.51 1.37
CA ALA A 101 -4.71 -3.31 1.27
C ALA A 101 -5.36 -2.05 1.88
N ALA A 102 -6.69 -2.03 2.00
CA ALA A 102 -7.46 -0.85 2.40
C ALA A 102 -7.03 -0.23 3.75
N PRO A 103 -6.77 -0.99 4.83
CA PRO A 103 -6.35 -0.41 6.10
C PRO A 103 -5.03 0.38 6.00
N SER A 104 -4.07 -0.16 5.25
CA SER A 104 -2.77 0.49 5.05
C SER A 104 -2.87 1.71 4.14
N LEU A 105 -3.73 1.66 3.11
CA LEU A 105 -4.04 2.82 2.28
C LEU A 105 -4.75 3.92 3.07
N ALA A 106 -5.72 3.56 3.92
CA ALA A 106 -6.39 4.51 4.80
C ALA A 106 -5.42 5.15 5.80
N ALA A 107 -4.48 4.37 6.35
CA ALA A 107 -3.40 4.90 7.19
C ALA A 107 -2.49 5.89 6.42
N ALA A 108 -2.13 5.59 5.16
CA ALA A 108 -1.36 6.49 4.32
C ALA A 108 -2.15 7.77 3.94
N ALA A 109 -3.43 7.62 3.63
CA ALA A 109 -4.31 8.72 3.21
C ALA A 109 -4.60 9.72 4.34
N ARG A 110 -4.60 9.30 5.61
CA ARG A 110 -4.72 10.22 6.76
C ARG A 110 -3.66 11.33 6.76
N ARG A 111 -2.49 11.09 6.16
CA ARG A 111 -1.44 12.10 5.99
C ARG A 111 -1.75 13.14 4.91
N LEU A 112 -2.72 12.88 4.02
CA LEU A 112 -3.26 13.86 3.08
C LEU A 112 -4.40 14.68 3.67
N LEU A 113 -5.25 14.05 4.48
CA LEU A 113 -6.51 14.65 4.93
C LEU A 113 -6.37 15.44 6.24
N GLY A 114 -5.13 15.78 6.63
CA GLY A 114 -4.88 16.70 7.74
C GLY A 114 -5.47 18.09 7.46
N PRO A 115 -5.69 18.92 8.50
CA PRO A 115 -6.47 20.16 8.41
C PRO A 115 -5.90 21.27 7.49
N ASP A 116 -4.78 21.03 6.80
CA ASP A 116 -4.00 22.03 6.07
C ASP A 116 -3.97 21.84 4.54
N THR A 117 -4.79 20.94 3.98
CA THR A 117 -4.78 20.64 2.52
C THR A 117 -5.82 21.41 1.69
N ARG A 118 -6.28 22.58 2.15
CA ARG A 118 -7.09 23.51 1.35
C ARG A 118 -6.29 24.79 1.08
N GLY A 119 -5.54 24.79 -0.01
CA GLY A 119 -5.20 26.01 -0.74
C GLY A 119 -6.32 26.32 -1.73
#